data_AF-A0A484L5V6-F1
#
_entry.id   AF-A0A484L5V6-F1
#
_cell.length_a   1.000
_cell.length_b   1.000
_cell.length_c   1.000
_cell.angle_alpha   90.00
_cell.angle_beta   90.00
_cell.angle_gamma   90.00
#
_symmetry.space_group_name_H-M   'P 1'
#
loop_
_entity.id
_entity.type
_entity.pdbx_description
1 polymer ?
#
loop_
_entity_poly.entity_id
_entity_poly.type
_entity_poly.pdbx_seq_one_letter_code
_entity_poly.pdbx_strand_id
1 'polypeptide(L)'
;MSLEESLRSLSLDYLNLLINGQAFSDVTFSVEGRLVHAHRSILAARSLFFRKFFSAAPESHHRHHPPGVIPVNSVGYEVFLLMLQFLYSGQVSVVPQKQEPRPNCGDRSCWHTHCSSAVDLALDTLSAARSFGVEHLALLTQLIIISSISSQDISNLNDMHQSNLVIDWCYL
;
A
#
# COMPACT_ATOMS: atom_id res chain seq x y z
N MET A 1 29.75 8.56 0.35
CA MET A 1 28.30 8.30 0.32
C MET A 1 27.78 8.75 -1.03
N SER A 2 27.20 7.83 -1.80
CA SER A 2 26.55 8.16 -3.07
C SER A 2 25.21 8.88 -2.82
N LEU A 3 24.68 9.58 -3.83
CA LEU A 3 23.34 10.19 -3.74
C LEU A 3 22.26 9.15 -3.45
N GLU A 4 22.35 7.97 -4.07
CA GLU A 4 21.40 6.89 -3.85
C GLU A 4 21.43 6.35 -2.41
N GLU A 5 22.61 6.19 -1.82
CA GLU A 5 22.76 5.79 -0.41
C GLU A 5 22.13 6.81 0.53
N SER A 6 22.34 8.10 0.28
CA SER A 6 21.76 9.18 1.07
C SER A 6 20.22 9.19 0.98
N LEU A 7 19.66 9.01 -0.22
CA LEU A 7 18.20 8.94 -0.39
C LEU A 7 17.60 7.69 0.27
N ARG A 8 18.26 6.53 0.17
CA ARG A 8 17.82 5.31 0.86
C ARG A 8 17.87 5.47 2.38
N SER A 9 18.92 6.08 2.92
CA SER A 9 19.02 6.38 4.35
C SER A 9 17.86 7.26 4.80
N LEU A 10 17.59 8.34 4.06
CA LEU A 10 16.49 9.25 4.36
C LEU A 10 15.13 8.53 4.39
N SER A 11 14.84 7.72 3.37
CA SER A 11 13.62 6.91 3.31
C SER A 11 13.49 5.97 4.52
N LEU A 12 14.58 5.35 4.94
CA LEU A 12 14.61 4.44 6.09
C LEU A 12 14.44 5.18 7.42
N ASP A 13 15.05 6.35 7.57
CA ASP A 13 14.93 7.18 8.78
C ASP A 13 13.47 7.61 9.01
N TYR A 14 12.76 8.01 7.96
CA TYR A 14 11.33 8.31 8.06
C TYR A 14 10.48 7.06 8.31
N LEU A 15 10.82 5.91 7.72
CA LEU A 15 10.11 4.67 8.02
C LEU A 15 10.30 4.25 9.49
N ASN A 16 11.51 4.43 10.04
CA ASN A 16 11.79 4.22 11.45
C ASN A 16 11.00 5.19 12.34
N LEU A 17 10.79 6.44 11.92
CA LEU A 17 9.92 7.38 12.61
C LEU A 17 8.45 6.88 12.64
N LEU A 18 7.96 6.26 11.56
CA LEU A 18 6.62 5.67 11.54
C LEU A 18 6.50 4.47 12.51
N ILE A 19 7.50 3.60 12.55
CA ILE A 19 7.45 2.34 13.31
C ILE A 19 7.78 2.55 14.80
N ASN A 20 8.85 3.31 15.09
CA ASN A 20 9.41 3.45 16.43
C ASN A 20 9.24 4.85 17.02
N GLY A 21 8.76 5.82 16.23
CA GLY A 21 8.63 7.23 16.62
C GLY A 21 7.32 7.61 17.29
N GLN A 22 6.58 6.66 17.87
CA GLN A 22 5.28 6.91 18.50
C GLN A 22 5.30 8.07 19.51
N ALA A 23 6.39 8.23 20.27
CA ALA A 23 6.56 9.32 21.24
C ALA A 23 6.51 10.74 20.62
N PHE A 24 6.72 10.85 19.31
CA PHE A 24 6.68 12.11 18.56
C PHE A 24 5.39 12.30 17.76
N SER A 25 4.46 11.33 17.82
CA SER A 25 3.20 11.39 17.08
C SER A 25 2.25 12.43 17.65
N ASP A 26 1.56 13.16 16.76
CA ASP A 26 0.59 14.22 17.07
C ASP A 26 -0.82 13.89 16.53
N VAL A 27 -0.98 12.68 15.98
CA VAL A 27 -2.27 12.12 15.57
C VAL A 27 -2.28 10.61 15.76
N THR A 28 -3.41 10.08 16.19
CA THR A 28 -3.66 8.64 16.29
C THR A 28 -4.91 8.29 15.49
N PHE A 29 -4.82 7.26 14.65
CA PHE A 29 -5.95 6.70 13.91
C PHE A 29 -6.41 5.39 14.55
N SER A 30 -7.71 5.11 14.50
CA SER A 30 -8.25 3.77 14.80
C SER A 30 -8.72 3.14 13.50
N VAL A 31 -8.09 2.03 13.10
CA VAL A 31 -8.38 1.29 11.87
C VAL A 31 -8.62 -0.16 12.23
N GLU A 32 -9.83 -0.67 11.97
CA GLU A 32 -10.24 -2.03 12.37
C GLU A 32 -9.97 -2.33 13.86
N GLY A 33 -10.19 -1.33 14.73
CA GLY A 33 -9.95 -1.43 16.17
C GLY A 33 -8.49 -1.33 16.60
N ARG A 34 -7.54 -1.23 15.65
CA ARG A 34 -6.11 -1.08 15.92
C ARG A 34 -5.70 0.39 15.91
N LEU A 35 -4.86 0.80 16.85
CA LEU A 35 -4.33 2.16 16.91
C LEU A 35 -3.10 2.30 16.02
N VAL A 36 -3.05 3.40 15.26
CA VAL A 36 -1.95 3.74 14.36
C VAL A 36 -1.50 5.17 14.65
N HIS A 37 -0.28 5.31 15.16
CA HIS A 37 0.33 6.60 15.48
C HIS A 37 1.03 7.20 14.26
N ALA A 38 0.85 8.50 14.03
CA ALA A 38 1.42 9.18 12.87
C ALA A 38 1.68 10.69 13.14
N HIS A 39 2.21 11.36 12.10
CA HIS A 39 2.65 12.76 12.18
C HIS A 39 1.90 13.61 11.15
N ARG A 40 1.09 14.58 11.62
CA ARG A 40 0.25 15.44 10.78
C ARG A 40 1.06 16.19 9.73
N SER A 41 2.26 16.64 10.08
CA SER A 41 3.16 17.39 9.20
C SER A 41 3.55 16.59 7.96
N ILE A 42 3.97 15.34 8.14
CA ILE A 42 4.35 14.44 7.04
C ILE A 42 3.12 14.14 6.17
N LEU A 43 2.00 13.78 6.80
CA LEU A 43 0.76 13.45 6.08
C LEU A 43 0.24 14.64 5.27
N ALA A 44 0.19 15.85 5.83
CA ALA A 44 -0.26 17.06 5.14
C ALA A 44 0.71 17.51 4.03
N ALA A 45 2.02 17.27 4.19
CA ALA A 45 2.99 17.55 3.14
C ALA A 45 2.79 16.63 1.93
N ARG A 46 2.44 15.36 2.18
CA ARG A 46 2.47 14.28 1.19
C ARG A 46 1.09 13.88 0.64
N SER A 47 0.00 14.37 1.24
CA SER A 47 -1.38 14.14 0.82
C SER A 47 -2.22 15.41 0.95
N LEU A 48 -2.85 15.82 -0.16
CA LEU A 48 -3.77 16.97 -0.16
C LEU A 48 -5.05 16.69 0.64
N PHE A 49 -5.47 15.42 0.73
CA PHE A 49 -6.58 15.01 1.58
C PHE A 49 -6.25 15.33 3.04
N PHE A 50 -5.13 14.82 3.56
CA PHE A 50 -4.73 15.04 4.95
C PHE A 50 -4.45 16.51 5.23
N ARG A 51 -3.88 17.25 4.27
CA ARG A 51 -3.72 18.70 4.39
C ARG A 51 -5.04 19.39 4.65
N LYS A 52 -6.05 19.17 3.80
CA LYS A 52 -7.38 19.76 3.95
C LYS A 52 -8.05 19.30 5.24
N PHE A 53 -7.96 18.01 5.54
CA PHE A 53 -8.54 17.39 6.73
C PHE A 53 -8.01 18.03 8.02
N PHE A 54 -6.70 18.22 8.14
CA PHE A 54 -6.09 18.85 9.32
C PHE A 54 -6.25 20.37 9.34
N SER A 55 -6.36 21.04 8.19
CA SER A 55 -6.61 22.48 8.14
C SER A 55 -8.06 22.86 8.46
N ALA A 56 -9.02 21.96 8.22
CA ALA A 56 -10.45 22.23 8.40
C ALA A 56 -10.96 21.99 9.83
N ALA A 57 -10.17 21.38 10.71
CA ALA A 57 -10.65 20.90 12.01
C ALA A 57 -10.01 21.67 13.20
N PRO A 58 -10.72 22.61 13.82
CA PRO A 58 -10.46 22.99 15.21
C PRO A 58 -11.22 22.02 16.12
N GLU A 59 -10.57 20.92 16.56
CA GLU A 59 -10.82 20.06 17.74
C GLU A 59 -12.27 19.56 18.05
N SER A 60 -13.30 19.98 17.32
CA SER A 60 -14.70 19.99 17.75
C SER A 60 -15.58 18.93 17.07
N HIS A 61 -15.02 18.19 16.10
CA HIS A 61 -15.75 17.18 15.34
C HIS A 61 -15.68 15.76 15.93
N HIS A 62 -14.96 15.56 17.05
CA HIS A 62 -14.74 14.23 17.63
C HIS A 62 -15.54 14.00 18.92
N ARG A 63 -16.81 14.40 18.97
CA ARG A 63 -17.66 14.25 20.18
C ARG A 63 -18.02 12.80 20.55
N HIS A 64 -17.75 11.83 19.67
CA HIS A 64 -18.12 10.41 19.86
C HIS A 64 -16.93 9.44 19.90
N HIS A 65 -15.70 9.94 19.80
CA HIS A 65 -14.48 9.11 19.89
C HIS A 65 -13.63 9.55 21.08
N PRO A 66 -12.75 8.68 21.61
CA PRO A 66 -11.80 9.09 22.64
C PRO A 66 -11.09 10.36 22.16
N PRO A 67 -10.94 11.38 23.03
CA PRO A 67 -10.31 12.63 22.63
C PRO A 67 -8.94 12.34 22.03
N GLY A 68 -8.74 12.75 20.77
CA GLY A 68 -7.47 12.57 20.05
C GLY A 68 -7.34 11.34 19.14
N VAL A 69 -8.35 10.46 19.03
CA VAL A 69 -8.32 9.31 18.10
C VAL A 69 -9.28 9.50 16.93
N ILE A 70 -8.77 9.37 15.70
CA ILE A 70 -9.51 9.58 14.45
C ILE A 70 -9.89 8.22 13.85
N PRO A 71 -11.19 7.90 13.72
CA PRO A 71 -11.61 6.63 13.11
C PRO A 71 -11.33 6.63 11.61
N VAL A 72 -10.88 5.49 11.08
CA VAL A 72 -10.74 5.22 9.65
C VAL A 72 -11.49 3.93 9.34
N ASN A 73 -12.64 4.08 8.68
CA ASN A 73 -13.54 2.95 8.38
C ASN A 73 -13.62 2.64 6.88
N SER A 74 -12.97 3.45 6.04
CA SER A 74 -13.03 3.34 4.57
C SER A 74 -11.98 2.39 3.99
N VAL A 75 -10.97 2.01 4.76
CA VAL A 75 -9.84 1.18 4.32
C VAL A 75 -9.45 0.20 5.42
N GLY A 76 -9.02 -1.00 5.03
CA GLY A 76 -8.50 -1.99 5.96
C GLY A 76 -7.13 -1.60 6.54
N TYR A 77 -6.75 -2.22 7.66
CA TYR A 77 -5.53 -1.90 8.38
C TYR A 77 -4.26 -2.06 7.53
N GLU A 78 -4.15 -3.17 6.78
CA GLU A 78 -2.99 -3.46 5.93
C GLU A 78 -2.79 -2.38 4.86
N VAL A 79 -3.88 -2.01 4.18
CA VAL A 79 -3.88 -0.97 3.13
C VAL A 79 -3.54 0.39 3.71
N PHE A 80 -4.08 0.72 4.88
CA PHE A 80 -3.76 1.98 5.56
C PHE A 80 -2.27 2.06 5.93
N LEU A 81 -1.69 0.97 6.47
CA LEU A 81 -0.26 0.90 6.75
C LEU A 81 0.59 1.04 5.49
N LEU A 82 0.25 0.34 4.40
CA LEU A 82 0.97 0.45 3.12
C LEU A 82 0.97 1.90 2.61
N MET A 83 -0.17 2.58 2.68
CA MET A 83 -0.27 3.98 2.33
C MET A 83 0.62 4.86 3.22
N LEU A 84 0.63 4.64 4.54
CA LEU A 84 1.51 5.38 5.44
C LEU A 84 2.99 5.11 5.14
N GLN A 85 3.39 3.87 4.92
CA GLN A 85 4.77 3.52 4.56
C GLN A 85 5.21 4.27 3.29
N PHE A 86 4.33 4.36 2.29
CA PHE A 86 4.60 5.14 1.08
C PHE A 86 4.71 6.64 1.36
N LEU A 87 3.82 7.21 2.18
CA LEU A 87 3.86 8.64 2.53
C LEU A 87 5.16 9.01 3.25
N TYR A 88 5.71 8.13 4.08
CA TYR A 88 6.94 8.37 4.83
C TYR A 88 8.21 8.08 4.03
N SER A 89 8.26 6.98 3.27
CA SER A 89 9.50 6.53 2.62
C SER A 89 9.57 6.86 1.13
N GLY A 90 8.43 7.14 0.48
CA GLY A 90 8.31 7.22 -0.97
C GLY A 90 8.39 5.86 -1.69
N GLN A 91 8.48 4.77 -0.93
CA GLN A 91 8.58 3.40 -1.44
C GLN A 91 7.31 2.62 -1.10
N VAL A 92 6.90 1.73 -2.00
CA VAL A 92 5.82 0.78 -1.76
C VAL A 92 6.31 -0.62 -2.12
N SER A 93 6.18 -1.54 -1.16
CA SER A 93 6.35 -2.96 -1.42
C SER A 93 4.98 -3.62 -1.30
N VAL A 94 4.32 -3.80 -2.44
CA VAL A 94 3.11 -4.64 -2.54
C VAL A 94 3.50 -6.12 -2.56
N VAL A 95 4.80 -6.42 -2.57
CA VAL A 95 5.33 -7.77 -2.41
C VAL A 95 5.12 -8.19 -0.95
N PRO A 96 4.41 -9.30 -0.70
CA PRO A 96 4.12 -9.74 0.65
C PRO A 96 5.41 -9.99 1.41
N GLN A 97 5.50 -9.40 2.59
CA GLN A 97 6.57 -9.69 3.53
C GLN A 97 6.50 -11.18 3.88
N LYS A 98 7.65 -11.84 3.81
CA LYS A 98 7.82 -13.26 4.06
C LYS A 98 7.23 -13.61 5.44
N GLN A 99 6.21 -14.48 5.45
CA GLN A 99 5.72 -15.29 6.60
C GLN A 99 4.51 -14.83 7.44
N GLU A 100 3.62 -13.93 6.98
CA GLU A 100 2.30 -13.80 7.60
C GLU A 100 1.22 -14.42 6.68
N PRO A 101 0.46 -15.45 7.14
CA PRO A 101 -0.68 -15.96 6.39
C PRO A 101 -1.69 -14.83 6.20
N ARG A 102 -2.03 -14.48 4.95
CA ARG A 102 -3.10 -13.53 4.71
C ARG A 102 -4.41 -14.11 5.26
N PRO A 103 -5.26 -13.30 5.95
CA PRO A 103 -6.48 -13.78 6.59
C PRO A 103 -7.50 -14.40 5.61
N ASN A 104 -7.24 -14.31 4.29
CA ASN A 104 -8.07 -14.90 3.24
C ASN A 104 -7.30 -15.78 2.22
N CYS A 105 -6.00 -16.07 2.42
CA CYS A 105 -5.31 -17.14 1.65
C CYS A 105 -5.33 -18.42 2.48
N GLY A 106 -6.21 -19.36 2.14
CA GLY A 106 -6.35 -20.65 2.84
C GLY A 106 -5.22 -21.65 2.56
N ASP A 107 -4.25 -21.32 1.69
CA ASP A 107 -3.19 -22.24 1.29
C ASP A 107 -1.79 -21.73 1.68
N ARG A 108 -1.03 -22.57 2.40
CA ARG A 108 0.36 -22.31 2.82
C ARG A 108 1.35 -22.35 1.65
N SER A 109 0.93 -22.84 0.48
CA SER A 109 1.72 -22.90 -0.75
C SER A 109 1.49 -21.73 -1.72
N CYS A 110 0.68 -20.73 -1.38
CA CYS A 110 0.33 -19.68 -2.36
C CYS A 110 1.52 -18.76 -2.69
N TRP A 111 1.92 -18.74 -3.98
CA TRP A 111 2.84 -17.75 -4.53
C TRP A 111 2.09 -16.44 -4.65
N HIS A 112 2.15 -15.62 -3.60
CA HIS A 112 1.28 -14.47 -3.44
C HIS A 112 1.39 -13.39 -4.54
N THR A 113 2.27 -13.50 -5.53
CA THR A 113 2.22 -12.66 -6.75
C THR A 113 1.10 -13.08 -7.71
N HIS A 114 0.53 -14.26 -7.55
CA HIS A 114 -0.51 -14.85 -8.41
C HIS A 114 -1.79 -15.25 -7.66
N CYS A 115 -1.94 -14.85 -6.40
CA CYS A 115 -3.14 -15.12 -5.61
C CYS A 115 -4.14 -13.95 -5.75
N SER A 116 -5.44 -14.24 -5.86
CA SER A 116 -6.51 -13.23 -5.90
C SER A 116 -6.35 -12.20 -4.79
N SER A 117 -5.90 -12.61 -3.59
CA SER A 117 -5.65 -11.71 -2.47
C SER A 117 -4.59 -10.63 -2.73
N ALA A 118 -3.62 -10.84 -3.62
CA ALA A 118 -2.67 -9.77 -3.99
C ALA A 118 -3.28 -8.78 -4.99
N VAL A 119 -4.11 -9.27 -5.91
CA VAL A 119 -4.85 -8.40 -6.82
C VAL A 119 -5.86 -7.57 -6.01
N ASP A 120 -6.59 -8.19 -5.08
CA ASP A 120 -7.52 -7.52 -4.18
C ASP A 120 -6.80 -6.45 -3.34
N LEU A 121 -5.66 -6.79 -2.73
CA LEU A 121 -4.85 -5.83 -1.98
C LEU A 121 -4.36 -4.67 -2.86
N ALA A 122 -3.94 -4.95 -4.11
CA ALA A 122 -3.53 -3.91 -5.04
C ALA A 122 -4.71 -3.02 -5.45
N LEU A 123 -5.89 -3.59 -5.67
CA LEU A 123 -7.11 -2.83 -5.98
C LEU A 123 -7.55 -1.97 -4.79
N ASP A 124 -7.51 -2.51 -3.58
CA ASP A 124 -7.81 -1.76 -2.35
C ASP A 124 -6.79 -0.65 -2.11
N THR A 125 -5.50 -0.92 -2.34
CA THR A 125 -4.43 0.08 -2.27
C THR A 125 -4.64 1.19 -3.29
N LEU A 126 -5.03 0.85 -4.52
CA LEU A 126 -5.36 1.82 -5.56
C LEU A 126 -6.56 2.69 -5.17
N SER A 127 -7.62 2.07 -4.65
CA SER A 127 -8.82 2.75 -4.17
C SER A 127 -8.48 3.74 -3.06
N ALA A 128 -7.76 3.26 -2.04
CA ALA A 128 -7.28 4.07 -0.91
C ALA A 128 -6.39 5.24 -1.38
N ALA A 129 -5.40 4.97 -2.25
CA ALA A 129 -4.50 5.99 -2.75
C ALA A 129 -5.26 7.14 -3.43
N ARG A 130 -6.31 6.83 -4.20
CA ARG A 130 -7.17 7.85 -4.82
C ARG A 130 -7.99 8.61 -3.78
N SER A 131 -8.64 7.91 -2.84
CA SER A 131 -9.46 8.53 -1.78
C SER A 131 -8.65 9.47 -0.89
N PHE A 132 -7.42 9.10 -0.55
CA PHE A 132 -6.51 9.90 0.27
C PHE A 132 -5.61 10.84 -0.56
N GLY A 133 -5.84 10.97 -1.87
CA GLY A 133 -5.12 11.92 -2.73
C GLY A 133 -3.60 11.69 -2.80
N VAL A 134 -3.18 10.43 -2.80
CA VAL A 134 -1.79 9.97 -2.92
C VAL A 134 -1.52 9.50 -4.35
N GLU A 135 -1.53 10.44 -5.30
CA GLU A 135 -1.53 10.15 -6.75
C GLU A 135 -0.38 9.23 -7.20
N HIS A 136 0.83 9.46 -6.69
CA HIS A 136 1.99 8.64 -7.06
C HIS A 136 1.83 7.18 -6.64
N LEU A 137 1.20 6.90 -5.49
CA LEU A 137 0.90 5.54 -5.06
C LEU A 137 -0.14 4.90 -5.98
N ALA A 138 -1.15 5.67 -6.41
CA ALA A 138 -2.17 5.19 -7.34
C ALA A 138 -1.56 4.78 -8.69
N LEU A 139 -0.63 5.60 -9.22
CA LEU A 139 0.07 5.30 -10.48
C LEU A 139 0.98 4.07 -10.36
N LEU A 140 1.77 3.97 -9.29
CA LEU A 140 2.64 2.81 -9.07
C LEU A 140 1.84 1.51 -8.92
N THR A 141 0.73 1.57 -8.19
CA THR A 141 -0.14 0.39 -7.99
C THR A 141 -0.81 -0.04 -9.30
N GLN A 142 -1.24 0.90 -10.15
CA GLN A 142 -1.75 0.59 -11.49
C GLN A 142 -0.69 -0.12 -12.35
N LEU A 143 0.56 0.35 -12.33
CA LEU A 143 1.64 -0.29 -13.09
C LEU A 143 1.89 -1.73 -12.63
N ILE A 144 1.85 -1.99 -11.32
CA ILE A 144 1.98 -3.34 -10.75
C ILE A 144 0.82 -4.25 -11.19
N ILE A 145 -0.40 -3.73 -11.23
CA ILE A 145 -1.57 -4.50 -11.69
C ILE A 145 -1.43 -4.83 -13.17
N ILE A 146 -1.05 -3.86 -14.02
CA ILE A 146 -0.87 -4.05 -15.46
C ILE A 146 0.23 -5.09 -15.75
N SER A 147 1.37 -5.01 -15.05
CA SER A 147 2.45 -5.98 -15.23
C SER A 147 2.06 -7.38 -14.79
N SER A 148 1.20 -7.50 -13.77
CA SER A 148 0.68 -8.78 -13.29
C SER A 148 -0.28 -9.42 -14.31
N ILE A 149 -1.15 -8.63 -14.96
CA ILE A 149 -2.07 -9.12 -16.00
C ILE A 149 -1.30 -9.53 -17.27
N SER A 150 -0.38 -8.70 -17.73
CA SER A 150 0.42 -9.02 -18.92
C SER A 150 1.31 -10.26 -18.73
N SER A 151 1.75 -10.54 -17.50
CA SER A 151 2.43 -11.80 -17.18
C SER A 151 1.48 -13.01 -17.18
N GLN A 152 0.21 -12.83 -16.76
CA GLN A 152 -0.82 -13.88 -16.81
C GLN A 152 -1.20 -14.25 -18.25
N ASP A 153 -1.30 -13.28 -19.16
CA ASP A 153 -1.60 -13.55 -20.57
C ASP A 153 -0.48 -14.39 -21.22
N ILE A 154 0.78 -14.10 -20.90
CA ILE A 154 1.94 -14.86 -21.39
C ILE A 154 1.95 -16.29 -20.82
N SER A 155 1.69 -16.48 -19.52
CA SER A 155 1.64 -17.83 -18.94
C SER A 155 0.47 -18.64 -19.48
N ASN A 156 -0.70 -18.02 -19.63
CA ASN A 156 -1.90 -18.67 -20.19
C ASN A 156 -1.71 -19.02 -21.68
N LEU A 157 -1.01 -18.20 -22.45
CA LEU A 157 -0.62 -18.52 -23.83
C LEU A 157 0.33 -19.73 -23.88
N ASN A 158 1.27 -19.82 -22.94
CA ASN A 158 2.22 -20.93 -22.88
C ASN A 158 1.56 -22.26 -22.45
N ASP A 159 0.55 -22.19 -21.57
CA ASP A 159 -0.26 -23.35 -21.15
C ASP A 159 -1.28 -23.77 -22.24
N MET A 160 -1.77 -22.82 -23.06
CA MET A 160 -2.63 -23.13 -24.21
C MET A 160 -1.84 -23.77 -25.36
N HIS A 161 -0.54 -23.49 -25.49
CA HIS A 161 0.35 -24.16 -26.45
C HIS A 161 0.72 -25.60 -26.06
N GLN A 162 0.50 -26.03 -24.81
CA GLN A 162 0.74 -27.42 -24.39
C GLN A 162 -0.49 -28.34 -24.49
N SER A 163 -1.66 -27.81 -24.88
CA SER A 163 -2.90 -28.59 -24.93
C SER A 163 -3.48 -28.85 -26.33
N ASN A 164 -2.86 -28.38 -27.43
CA ASN A 164 -3.13 -28.90 -28.78
C ASN A 164 -1.92 -28.68 -29.73
N LEU A 165 -1.32 -29.78 -30.19
CA LEU A 165 -0.25 -29.80 -31.20
C LEU A 165 -0.75 -29.31 -32.57
N VAL A 166 -0.35 -28.11 -33.05
CA VAL A 166 -0.19 -27.81 -34.49
C VAL A 166 0.86 -26.70 -34.73
N ILE A 167 2.07 -27.13 -35.14
CA ILE A 167 2.88 -26.67 -36.30
C ILE A 167 3.31 -25.18 -36.42
N ASP A 168 4.63 -25.00 -36.30
CA ASP A 168 5.58 -24.21 -37.12
C ASP A 168 5.35 -22.69 -37.33
N TRP A 169 6.32 -21.87 -36.88
CA TRP A 169 6.80 -20.63 -37.54
C TRP A 169 8.06 -20.11 -36.81
N CYS A 170 9.18 -20.83 -36.92
CA CYS A 170 10.51 -20.30 -36.54
C CYS A 170 11.59 -20.50 -37.62
N TYR A 171 11.21 -20.69 -38.88
CA TYR A 171 12.12 -20.50 -40.01
C TYR A 171 11.46 -19.63 -41.08
N LEU A 172 11.54 -18.31 -40.89
CA LEU A 172 11.84 -17.25 -41.88
C LEU A 172 11.83 -15.88 -41.20
#